data_AF-X8DLF0-F1
#
_entry.id   AF-X8DLF0-F1
#
_cell.length_a   1.000
_cell.length_b   1.000
_cell.length_c   1.000
_cell.angle_alpha   90.00
_cell.angle_beta   90.00
_cell.angle_gamma   90.00
#
_symmetry.space_group_name_H-M   'P 1'
#
loop_
_entity.id
_entity.type
_entity.pdbx_description
1 polymer ?
#
loop_
_entity_poly.entity_id
_entity_poly.type
_entity_poly.pdbx_seq_one_letter_code
_entity_poly.pdbx_strand_id
1 'polypeptide(L)'
;MVWVKDASRSVPVAAALLDDKQRPGLLEATEKDYASLRERHAQKNERPTLTLEKARANRTPVEWDGYTPPVPAQGLGVREFLDYDLAELREYIDWQPFFNAWEMKGRFPDILNNPATGEAARKLYDDAQQMLDTLIKEKWLTANGVIGFFPANAVGPGFDDIEVYTDDTRTEVLTTLHNLRQQGEHRDGIPNRSLGDYIAPKETGLRDYIGAFAVTAGLGSQDKIMEFKADLDDYSAILLESVADRLAEAFAERMHQRVRTEFWGFQPDEQLDNEALIGEKYRGIRPAPGYPACPEHTEKVTLFDLLDVTKRTGIELTESMAMWPGAAVSGWYFSHPQSQYFVVGRLAQDQVADYAKRKGWTLQEAERWLGPNLGYNPED
;
A
#
# COMPACT_ATOMS: atom_id res chain seq x y z
N MET A 1 29.19 -5.53 6.99
CA MET A 1 27.72 -5.56 7.15
C MET A 1 27.23 -6.89 6.62
N VAL A 2 26.35 -7.58 7.34
CA VAL A 2 25.80 -8.89 6.94
C VAL A 2 24.28 -8.77 6.94
N TRP A 3 23.66 -8.94 5.78
CA TRP A 3 22.21 -9.05 5.64
C TRP A 3 21.74 -10.47 6.01
N VAL A 4 20.68 -10.56 6.79
CA VAL A 4 20.05 -11.82 7.20
C VAL A 4 18.58 -11.78 6.86
N LYS A 5 18.07 -12.88 6.30
CA LYS A 5 16.71 -12.95 5.75
C LYS A 5 15.62 -12.94 6.81
N ASP A 6 15.83 -13.65 7.91
CA ASP A 6 14.82 -13.96 8.93
C ASP A 6 15.48 -14.23 10.29
N ALA A 7 14.66 -14.26 11.36
CA ALA A 7 15.14 -14.41 12.74
C ALA A 7 15.81 -15.78 13.00
N SER A 8 15.34 -16.84 12.35
CA SER A 8 15.93 -18.18 12.47
C SER A 8 17.38 -18.21 11.99
N ARG A 9 17.70 -17.43 10.95
CA ARG A 9 19.04 -17.32 10.38
C ARG A 9 19.93 -16.33 11.13
N SER A 10 19.37 -15.41 11.91
CA SER A 10 20.19 -14.41 12.63
C SER A 10 20.98 -15.02 13.78
N VAL A 11 20.43 -16.03 14.46
CA VAL A 11 21.10 -16.71 15.58
C VAL A 11 22.43 -17.35 15.17
N PRO A 12 22.49 -18.25 14.16
CA PRO A 12 23.76 -18.85 13.76
C PRO A 12 24.75 -17.82 13.18
N VAL A 13 24.27 -16.79 12.48
CA VAL A 13 25.13 -15.71 11.96
C VAL A 13 25.75 -14.89 13.09
N ALA A 14 24.96 -14.49 14.09
CA ALA A 14 25.44 -13.76 15.24
C ALA A 14 26.44 -14.59 16.06
N ALA A 15 26.14 -15.87 16.29
CA ALA A 15 27.05 -16.80 16.97
C ALA A 15 28.39 -16.91 16.23
N ALA A 16 28.36 -17.07 14.90
CA ALA A 16 29.56 -17.15 14.08
C ALA A 16 30.36 -15.83 14.03
N LEU A 17 29.69 -14.67 14.12
CA LEU A 17 30.35 -13.37 14.21
C LEU A 17 31.05 -13.13 15.55
N LEU A 18 30.58 -13.75 16.63
CA LEU A 18 31.14 -13.63 17.98
C LEU A 18 32.23 -14.68 18.28
N ASP A 19 32.36 -15.72 17.46
CA ASP A 19 33.38 -16.75 17.60
C ASP A 19 34.65 -16.39 16.80
N ASP A 20 35.78 -16.25 17.49
CA ASP A 20 37.07 -15.86 16.88
C ASP A 20 37.58 -16.82 15.79
N LYS A 21 37.15 -18.09 15.81
CA LYS A 21 37.55 -19.09 14.81
C LYS A 21 36.63 -19.07 13.59
N GLN A 22 35.33 -18.83 13.78
CA GLN A 22 34.34 -18.84 12.69
C GLN A 22 34.25 -17.49 11.97
N ARG A 23 34.45 -16.39 12.69
CA ARG A 23 34.29 -15.03 12.17
C ARG A 23 35.10 -14.77 10.90
N PRO A 24 36.40 -15.10 10.80
CA PRO A 24 37.17 -14.82 9.58
C PRO A 24 36.58 -15.52 8.36
N GLY A 25 36.22 -16.80 8.47
CA GLY A 25 35.66 -17.58 7.38
C GLY A 25 34.26 -17.10 6.95
N LEU A 26 33.41 -16.71 7.90
CA LEU A 26 32.10 -16.12 7.60
C LEU A 26 32.23 -14.81 6.81
N LEU A 27 33.14 -13.92 7.22
CA LEU A 27 33.32 -12.63 6.57
C LEU A 27 33.89 -12.81 5.15
N GLU A 28 34.86 -13.69 4.96
CA GLU A 28 35.42 -14.01 3.64
C GLU A 28 34.33 -14.60 2.70
N ALA A 29 33.54 -15.56 3.21
CA ALA A 29 32.45 -16.15 2.43
C ALA A 29 31.39 -15.10 2.06
N THR A 30 31.01 -14.24 3.02
CA THR A 30 30.04 -13.15 2.79
C THR A 30 30.55 -12.15 1.77
N GLU A 31 31.81 -11.75 1.85
CA GLU A 31 32.42 -10.81 0.90
C GLU A 31 32.45 -11.39 -0.51
N LYS A 32 32.81 -12.67 -0.65
CA LYS A 32 32.79 -13.39 -1.92
C LYS A 32 31.38 -13.52 -2.50
N ASP A 33 30.40 -13.86 -1.65
CA ASP A 33 28.99 -13.95 -2.06
C ASP A 33 28.48 -12.59 -2.52
N TYR A 34 28.83 -11.50 -1.82
CA TYR A 34 28.43 -10.14 -2.18
C TYR A 34 29.13 -9.65 -3.45
N ALA A 35 30.41 -9.98 -3.66
CA ALA A 35 31.10 -9.73 -4.92
C ALA A 35 30.40 -10.45 -6.09
N SER A 36 30.09 -11.74 -5.93
CA SER A 36 29.37 -12.52 -6.94
C SER A 36 27.95 -11.99 -7.19
N LEU A 37 27.23 -11.55 -6.16
CA LEU A 37 25.92 -10.92 -6.32
C LEU A 37 26.02 -9.59 -7.09
N ARG A 38 27.01 -8.74 -6.77
CA ARG A 38 27.26 -7.49 -7.51
C ARG A 38 27.57 -7.74 -8.97
N GLU A 39 28.43 -8.70 -9.29
CA GLU A 39 28.74 -9.08 -10.67
C GLU A 39 27.49 -9.58 -11.41
N ARG A 40 26.71 -10.49 -10.81
CA ARG A 40 25.47 -11.00 -11.41
C ARG A 40 24.42 -9.92 -11.61
N HIS A 41 24.30 -8.98 -10.68
CA HIS A 41 23.39 -7.85 -10.80
C HIS A 41 23.86 -6.86 -11.89
N ALA A 42 25.15 -6.58 -11.99
CA ALA A 42 25.72 -5.72 -13.04
C ALA A 42 25.60 -6.35 -14.44
N GLN A 43 25.58 -7.68 -14.55
CA GLN A 43 25.40 -8.42 -15.79
C GLN A 43 23.93 -8.66 -16.17
N LYS A 44 22.95 -8.30 -15.32
CA LYS A 44 21.54 -8.43 -15.68
C LYS A 44 21.24 -7.48 -16.84
N ASN A 45 20.93 -8.05 -18.00
CA ASN A 45 20.27 -7.32 -19.08
C ASN A 45 18.85 -6.97 -18.60
N GLU A 46 18.69 -5.79 -18.02
CA GLU A 46 17.36 -5.23 -17.80
C GLU A 46 16.66 -5.08 -19.17
N ARG A 47 15.34 -5.26 -19.19
CA ARG A 47 14.58 -5.00 -20.41
C ARG A 47 14.88 -3.57 -20.87
N PRO A 48 15.00 -3.32 -22.18
CA PRO A 48 15.23 -1.96 -22.67
C PRO A 48 14.21 -1.01 -22.06
N THR A 49 14.69 0.14 -21.58
CA THR A 49 13.84 1.17 -21.01
C THR A 49 13.48 2.15 -22.13
N LEU A 50 12.18 2.40 -22.28
CA LEU A 50 11.64 3.39 -23.21
C LEU A 50 11.88 4.80 -22.68
N THR A 51 12.04 5.76 -23.59
CA THR A 51 11.93 7.18 -23.21
C THR A 51 10.52 7.43 -22.64
N LEU A 52 10.40 8.40 -21.75
CA LEU A 52 9.14 8.78 -21.14
C LEU A 52 8.08 9.15 -22.19
N GLU A 53 8.49 9.85 -23.25
CA GLU A 53 7.62 10.19 -24.38
C GLU A 53 7.03 8.94 -25.05
N LYS A 54 7.85 7.92 -25.32
CA LYS A 54 7.38 6.65 -25.90
C LYS A 54 6.48 5.89 -24.94
N ALA A 55 6.80 5.88 -23.65
CA ALA A 55 5.96 5.26 -22.63
C ALA A 55 4.59 5.95 -22.55
N ARG A 56 4.55 7.30 -22.57
CA ARG A 56 3.30 8.10 -22.59
C ARG A 56 2.49 7.88 -23.86
N ALA A 57 3.15 7.69 -25.01
CA ALA A 57 2.48 7.35 -26.26
C ALA A 57 1.85 5.94 -26.24
N ASN A 58 2.43 5.00 -25.49
CA ASN A 58 1.90 3.66 -25.27
C ASN A 58 1.08 3.53 -23.97
N ARG A 59 0.43 4.62 -23.53
CA ARG A 59 -0.45 4.61 -22.34
C ARG A 59 -1.62 3.64 -22.48
N THR A 60 -2.30 3.35 -21.38
CA THR A 60 -3.51 2.50 -21.41
C THR A 60 -4.59 3.14 -22.30
N PRO A 61 -5.07 2.46 -23.35
CA PRO A 61 -6.06 3.01 -24.28
C PRO A 61 -7.46 2.88 -23.67
N VAL A 62 -7.79 3.77 -22.73
CA VAL A 62 -9.13 3.85 -22.14
C VAL A 62 -10.06 4.57 -23.12
N GLU A 63 -11.16 3.89 -23.48
CA GLU A 63 -12.22 4.46 -24.31
C GLU A 63 -13.17 5.29 -23.43
N TRP A 64 -13.09 6.61 -23.58
CA TRP A 64 -13.92 7.55 -22.83
C TRP A 64 -15.25 7.85 -23.52
N ASP A 65 -15.35 7.64 -24.83
CA ASP A 65 -16.60 7.83 -25.56
C ASP A 65 -17.65 6.80 -25.12
N GLY A 66 -18.86 7.27 -24.85
CA GLY A 66 -19.94 6.46 -24.27
C GLY A 66 -19.72 6.02 -22.80
N TYR A 67 -18.61 6.38 -22.16
CA TYR A 67 -18.39 6.15 -20.74
C TYR A 67 -18.81 7.37 -19.92
N THR A 68 -19.54 7.13 -18.83
CA THR A 68 -19.87 8.16 -17.84
C THR A 68 -19.26 7.74 -16.51
N PRO A 69 -18.24 8.46 -15.99
CA PRO A 69 -17.69 8.16 -14.68
C PRO A 69 -18.77 8.25 -13.59
N PRO A 70 -18.78 7.33 -12.61
CA PRO A 70 -19.79 7.33 -11.57
C PRO A 70 -19.59 8.52 -10.63
N VAL A 71 -20.67 9.26 -10.38
CA VAL A 71 -20.70 10.34 -9.39
C VAL A 71 -20.86 9.74 -7.99
N PRO A 72 -20.09 10.17 -6.97
CA PRO A 72 -20.26 9.70 -5.60
C PRO A 72 -21.69 9.88 -5.08
N ALA A 73 -22.36 8.77 -4.77
CA ALA A 73 -23.79 8.73 -4.42
C ALA A 73 -24.16 9.56 -3.19
N GLN A 74 -23.27 9.62 -2.19
CA GLN A 74 -23.49 10.43 -0.98
C GLN A 74 -22.86 11.84 -1.04
N GLY A 75 -22.45 12.29 -2.23
CA GLY A 75 -21.85 13.60 -2.45
C GLY A 75 -20.33 13.65 -2.24
N LEU A 76 -19.79 14.85 -2.40
CA LEU A 76 -18.34 15.13 -2.33
C LEU A 76 -17.90 15.50 -0.91
N GLY A 77 -16.59 15.56 -0.69
CA GLY A 77 -16.00 15.96 0.58
C GLY A 77 -15.69 14.80 1.51
N VAL A 78 -15.30 15.15 2.74
CA VAL A 78 -14.68 14.26 3.72
C VAL A 78 -15.72 13.75 4.74
N ARG A 79 -15.61 12.47 5.11
CA ARG A 79 -16.43 11.81 6.15
C ARG A 79 -15.53 11.05 7.10
N GLU A 80 -15.81 11.18 8.39
CA GLU A 80 -15.08 10.51 9.46
C GLU A 80 -15.91 9.38 10.09
N PHE A 81 -15.20 8.36 10.54
CA PHE A 81 -15.73 7.18 11.21
C PHE A 81 -14.89 6.96 12.46
N LEU A 82 -15.45 7.28 13.62
CA LEU A 82 -14.76 7.18 14.90
C LEU A 82 -15.34 6.03 15.71
N ASP A 83 -14.48 5.33 16.45
CA ASP A 83 -14.87 4.15 17.25
C ASP A 83 -15.62 3.10 16.41
N TYR A 84 -15.07 2.78 15.22
CA TYR A 84 -15.62 1.78 14.32
C TYR A 84 -15.65 0.40 14.98
N ASP A 85 -16.74 -0.34 14.80
CA ASP A 85 -16.95 -1.61 15.49
C ASP A 85 -15.91 -2.67 15.08
N LEU A 86 -15.01 -2.99 16.01
CA LEU A 86 -13.99 -4.02 15.85
C LEU A 86 -14.60 -5.42 15.67
N ALA A 87 -15.80 -5.67 16.19
CA ALA A 87 -16.50 -6.93 15.96
C ALA A 87 -16.93 -7.07 14.50
N GLU A 88 -17.34 -5.97 13.85
CA GLU A 88 -17.59 -5.97 12.41
C GLU A 88 -16.29 -6.20 11.64
N LEU A 89 -15.20 -5.53 12.01
CA LEU A 89 -13.91 -5.67 11.31
C LEU A 89 -13.33 -7.09 11.39
N ARG A 90 -13.57 -7.82 12.50
CA ARG A 90 -13.16 -9.22 12.65
C ARG A 90 -13.63 -10.12 11.49
N GLU A 91 -14.80 -9.84 10.92
CA GLU A 91 -15.40 -10.63 9.83
C GLU A 91 -14.72 -10.40 8.48
N TYR A 92 -13.87 -9.37 8.35
CA TYR A 92 -13.16 -9.00 7.12
C TYR A 92 -11.66 -9.32 7.17
N ILE A 93 -11.20 -10.02 8.22
CA ILE A 93 -9.79 -10.36 8.37
C ILE A 93 -9.37 -11.37 7.28
N ASP A 94 -8.33 -11.03 6.52
CA ASP A 94 -7.47 -12.01 5.85
C ASP A 94 -6.44 -12.55 6.84
N TRP A 95 -6.61 -13.83 7.22
CA TRP A 95 -5.73 -14.53 8.15
C TRP A 95 -4.44 -15.03 7.49
N GLN A 96 -4.33 -15.02 6.15
CA GLN A 96 -3.12 -15.51 5.49
C GLN A 96 -1.86 -14.73 5.89
N PRO A 97 -1.85 -13.38 5.89
CA PRO A 97 -0.65 -12.65 6.28
C PRO A 97 -0.37 -12.73 7.79
N PHE A 98 -1.39 -12.98 8.62
CA PHE A 98 -1.18 -13.29 10.05
C PHE A 98 -0.31 -14.53 10.21
N PHE A 99 -0.65 -15.66 9.57
CA PHE A 99 0.19 -16.86 9.64
C PHE A 99 1.57 -16.67 9.00
N ASN A 100 1.67 -15.87 7.94
CA ASN A 100 2.96 -15.54 7.33
C ASN A 100 3.87 -14.75 8.28
N ALA A 101 3.33 -13.80 9.05
CA ALA A 101 4.07 -13.02 10.04
C ALA A 101 4.63 -13.91 11.16
N TRP A 102 3.94 -14.99 11.50
CA TRP A 102 4.37 -16.02 12.45
C TRP A 102 5.21 -17.15 11.80
N GLU A 103 5.75 -16.93 10.60
CA GLU A 103 6.55 -17.88 9.82
C GLU A 103 5.88 -19.25 9.58
N MET A 104 4.55 -19.31 9.64
CA MET A 104 3.78 -20.54 9.44
C MET A 104 3.47 -20.76 7.96
N LYS A 105 4.05 -21.81 7.38
CA LYS A 105 3.84 -22.15 5.97
C LYS A 105 2.51 -22.89 5.77
N GLY A 106 1.69 -22.38 4.86
CA GLY A 106 0.44 -23.00 4.46
C GLY A 106 -0.58 -21.95 4.04
N ARG A 107 -1.65 -22.39 3.38
CA ARG A 107 -2.77 -21.52 3.02
C ARG A 107 -3.81 -21.54 4.14
N PHE A 108 -4.38 -20.41 4.55
CA PHE A 108 -5.57 -20.39 5.41
C PHE A 108 -6.84 -20.69 4.58
N PRO A 109 -7.81 -21.48 5.07
CA PRO A 109 -7.85 -22.18 6.37
C PRO A 109 -7.17 -23.56 6.37
N ASP A 110 -6.66 -24.05 5.24
CA ASP A 110 -6.06 -25.38 5.10
C ASP A 110 -4.92 -25.67 6.10
N ILE A 111 -4.16 -24.64 6.48
CA ILE A 111 -3.06 -24.71 7.44
C ILE A 111 -3.51 -25.24 8.79
N LEU A 112 -4.77 -24.99 9.19
CA LEU A 112 -5.35 -25.48 10.43
C LEU A 112 -5.53 -27.00 10.44
N ASN A 113 -5.55 -27.64 9.26
CA ASN A 113 -5.72 -29.08 9.10
C ASN A 113 -4.43 -29.79 8.66
N ASN A 114 -3.30 -29.08 8.60
CA ASN A 114 -2.03 -29.65 8.20
C ASN A 114 -1.57 -30.73 9.21
N PRO A 115 -1.21 -31.95 8.78
CA PRO A 115 -0.80 -33.03 9.70
C PRO A 115 0.45 -32.72 10.54
N ALA A 116 1.36 -31.89 10.04
CA ALA A 116 2.62 -31.58 10.70
C ALA A 116 2.56 -30.27 11.52
N THR A 117 1.82 -29.27 11.06
CA THR A 117 1.79 -27.92 11.67
C THR A 117 0.43 -27.48 12.19
N GLY A 118 -0.62 -28.28 11.97
CA GLY A 118 -2.00 -27.87 12.26
C GLY A 118 -2.31 -27.67 13.74
N GLU A 119 -1.66 -28.41 14.65
CA GLU A 119 -1.84 -28.20 16.09
C GLU A 119 -1.35 -26.83 16.54
N ALA A 120 -0.13 -26.45 16.14
CA ALA A 120 0.43 -25.13 16.42
C ALA A 120 -0.39 -24.02 15.73
N ALA A 121 -0.84 -24.26 14.49
CA ALA A 121 -1.63 -23.27 13.74
C ALA A 121 -2.99 -23.02 14.40
N ARG A 122 -3.68 -24.07 14.84
CA ARG A 122 -4.94 -23.96 15.59
C ARG A 122 -4.71 -23.24 16.92
N LYS A 123 -3.68 -23.61 17.68
CA LYS A 123 -3.37 -22.92 18.94
C LYS A 123 -3.16 -21.41 18.72
N LEU A 124 -2.32 -21.03 17.75
CA LEU A 124 -2.07 -19.63 17.44
C LEU A 124 -3.34 -18.89 16.99
N TYR A 125 -4.18 -19.56 16.19
CA TYR A 125 -5.46 -19.02 15.77
C TYR A 125 -6.40 -18.80 16.96
N ASP A 126 -6.54 -19.80 17.83
CA ASP A 126 -7.39 -19.75 19.02
C ASP A 126 -6.92 -18.65 19.99
N ASP A 127 -5.61 -18.53 20.20
CA ASP A 127 -5.01 -17.45 21.00
C ASP A 127 -5.34 -16.07 20.38
N ALA A 128 -5.29 -15.94 19.05
CA ALA A 128 -5.70 -14.71 18.36
C ALA A 128 -7.20 -14.42 18.48
N GLN A 129 -8.06 -15.45 18.43
CA GLN A 129 -9.51 -15.29 18.66
C GLN A 129 -9.79 -14.83 20.09
N GLN A 130 -9.10 -15.40 21.10
CA GLN A 130 -9.24 -14.98 22.49
C GLN A 130 -8.72 -13.55 22.72
N MET A 131 -7.62 -13.18 22.08
CA MET A 131 -7.07 -11.83 22.07
C MET A 131 -8.11 -10.85 21.50
N LEU A 132 -8.73 -11.16 20.36
CA LEU A 132 -9.82 -10.39 19.76
C LEU A 132 -11.02 -10.25 20.71
N ASP A 133 -11.48 -11.35 21.31
CA ASP A 133 -12.60 -11.32 22.26
C ASP A 133 -12.31 -10.37 23.43
N THR A 134 -11.08 -10.43 23.96
CA THR A 134 -10.66 -9.62 25.11
C THR A 134 -10.52 -8.14 24.72
N LEU A 135 -9.77 -7.84 23.65
CA LEU A 135 -9.52 -6.45 23.24
C LEU A 135 -10.80 -5.72 22.82
N ILE A 136 -11.77 -6.43 22.25
CA ILE A 136 -13.08 -5.86 21.88
C ILE A 136 -13.90 -5.59 23.15
N LYS A 137 -14.00 -6.59 24.04
CA LYS A 137 -14.78 -6.46 25.28
C LYS A 137 -14.24 -5.37 26.20
N GLU A 138 -12.93 -5.29 26.33
CA GLU A 138 -12.24 -4.36 27.21
C GLU A 138 -11.85 -3.04 26.53
N LYS A 139 -12.13 -2.90 25.23
CA LYS A 139 -11.86 -1.70 24.43
C LYS A 139 -10.40 -1.25 24.49
N TRP A 140 -9.47 -2.19 24.32
CA TRP A 140 -8.04 -1.86 24.30
C TRP A 140 -7.65 -1.02 23.09
N LEU A 141 -8.33 -1.22 21.97
CA LEU A 141 -8.05 -0.57 20.70
C LEU A 141 -9.25 0.28 20.27
N THR A 142 -8.98 1.41 19.62
CA THR A 142 -9.99 2.22 18.92
C THR A 142 -9.71 2.21 17.43
N ALA A 143 -10.74 1.94 16.62
CA ALA A 143 -10.65 2.03 15.16
C ALA A 143 -11.22 3.35 14.65
N ASN A 144 -10.39 4.15 13.98
CA ASN A 144 -10.78 5.40 13.36
C ASN A 144 -10.45 5.39 11.87
N GLY A 145 -11.32 6.00 11.08
CA GLY A 145 -11.19 6.08 9.64
C GLY A 145 -11.69 7.40 9.08
N VAL A 146 -11.16 7.79 7.93
CA VAL A 146 -11.62 8.92 7.15
C VAL A 146 -11.62 8.54 5.68
N ILE A 147 -12.66 8.94 4.96
CA ILE A 147 -12.72 8.88 3.50
C ILE A 147 -13.04 10.26 2.93
N GLY A 148 -12.67 10.50 1.67
CA GLY A 148 -13.10 11.67 0.93
C GLY A 148 -13.29 11.37 -0.54
N PHE A 149 -14.19 12.12 -1.20
CA PHE A 149 -14.36 12.09 -2.65
C PHE A 149 -14.26 13.49 -3.22
N PHE A 150 -13.50 13.62 -4.30
CA PHE A 150 -13.16 14.90 -4.87
C PHE A 150 -13.34 14.87 -6.39
N PRO A 151 -13.87 15.94 -7.00
CA PRO A 151 -13.82 16.12 -8.44
C PRO A 151 -12.37 16.06 -8.91
N ALA A 152 -12.11 15.27 -9.94
CA ALA A 152 -10.76 15.10 -10.45
C ALA A 152 -10.74 14.88 -11.96
N ASN A 153 -9.63 15.25 -12.59
CA ASN A 153 -9.37 14.93 -13.99
C ASN A 153 -7.89 14.68 -14.21
N ALA A 154 -7.57 13.77 -15.12
CA ALA A 154 -6.19 13.54 -15.51
C ALA A 154 -5.68 14.67 -16.41
N VAL A 155 -4.42 15.08 -16.20
CA VAL A 155 -3.79 16.23 -16.87
C VAL A 155 -2.32 15.99 -17.21
N GLY A 156 -1.75 16.92 -17.96
CA GLY A 156 -0.34 16.90 -18.33
C GLY A 156 0.00 15.90 -19.44
N PRO A 157 1.27 15.84 -19.86
CA PRO A 157 1.70 14.93 -20.91
C PRO A 157 1.45 13.47 -20.51
N GLY A 158 0.77 12.72 -21.37
CA GLY A 158 0.44 11.32 -21.11
C GLY A 158 -0.64 11.09 -20.05
N PHE A 159 -1.19 12.14 -19.42
CA PHE A 159 -2.18 12.02 -18.34
C PHE A 159 -1.65 11.30 -17.09
N ASP A 160 -0.37 11.55 -16.76
CA ASP A 160 0.27 10.95 -15.58
C ASP A 160 -0.24 11.59 -14.26
N ASP A 161 -0.64 12.86 -14.27
CA ASP A 161 -1.08 13.58 -13.08
C ASP A 161 -2.61 13.66 -13.01
N ILE A 162 -3.12 13.83 -11.80
CA ILE A 162 -4.56 14.01 -11.53
C ILE A 162 -4.74 15.35 -10.81
N GLU A 163 -5.37 16.33 -11.45
CA GLU A 163 -5.85 17.53 -10.77
C GLU A 163 -7.05 17.18 -9.90
N VAL A 164 -7.02 17.61 -8.64
CA VAL A 164 -8.12 17.52 -7.68
C VAL A 164 -8.66 18.92 -7.47
N TYR A 165 -9.97 19.12 -7.61
CA TYR A 165 -10.60 20.44 -7.55
C TYR A 165 -11.29 20.69 -6.20
N THR A 166 -11.46 21.96 -5.86
CA THR A 166 -12.16 22.39 -4.63
C THR A 166 -13.64 22.02 -4.63
N ASP A 167 -14.28 22.04 -5.80
CA ASP A 167 -15.68 21.68 -6.01
C ASP A 167 -15.97 21.24 -7.46
N ASP A 168 -17.22 20.88 -7.73
CA ASP A 168 -17.63 20.32 -9.03
C ASP A 168 -17.74 21.38 -10.15
N THR A 169 -17.48 22.66 -9.87
CA THR A 169 -17.29 23.69 -10.91
C THR A 169 -15.95 23.51 -11.64
N ARG A 170 -14.97 22.87 -10.98
CA ARG A 170 -13.63 22.55 -11.52
C ARG A 170 -12.86 23.79 -12.01
N THR A 171 -13.10 24.94 -11.38
CA THR A 171 -12.41 26.20 -11.70
C THR A 171 -11.12 26.40 -10.92
N GLU A 172 -11.04 25.85 -9.70
CA GLU A 172 -9.88 25.98 -8.82
C GLU A 172 -9.32 24.59 -8.50
N VAL A 173 -8.03 24.42 -8.77
CA VAL A 173 -7.29 23.20 -8.43
C VAL A 173 -6.90 23.31 -6.95
N LEU A 174 -7.37 22.35 -6.14
CA LEU A 174 -7.03 22.21 -4.73
C LEU A 174 -5.63 21.62 -4.56
N THR A 175 -5.32 20.55 -5.29
CA THR A 175 -4.02 19.89 -5.30
C THR A 175 -3.85 19.03 -6.56
N THR A 176 -2.65 18.49 -6.78
CA THR A 176 -2.35 17.57 -7.86
C THR A 176 -1.76 16.30 -7.29
N LEU A 177 -2.30 15.15 -7.69
CA LEU A 177 -1.74 13.84 -7.37
C LEU A 177 -0.76 13.44 -8.48
N HIS A 178 0.44 13.04 -8.11
CA HIS A 178 1.49 12.76 -9.07
C HIS A 178 1.70 11.26 -9.22
N ASN A 179 1.57 10.74 -10.44
CA ASN A 179 1.81 9.34 -10.71
C ASN A 179 3.05 9.14 -11.59
N LEU A 180 3.56 7.91 -11.50
CA LEU A 180 4.63 7.39 -12.33
C LEU A 180 4.05 6.49 -13.42
N ARG A 181 4.81 6.29 -14.48
CA ARG A 181 4.49 5.44 -15.63
C ARG A 181 5.54 4.36 -15.80
N GLN A 182 5.09 3.15 -16.11
CA GLN A 182 5.98 2.06 -16.50
C GLN A 182 6.86 2.47 -17.69
N GLN A 183 8.18 2.32 -17.62
CA GLN A 183 9.09 2.60 -18.74
C GLN A 183 9.74 1.36 -19.36
N GLY A 184 9.43 0.15 -18.88
CA GLY A 184 9.92 -1.06 -19.52
C GLY A 184 9.36 -1.22 -20.94
N GLU A 185 10.17 -1.71 -21.87
CA GLU A 185 9.69 -2.16 -23.17
C GLU A 185 8.79 -3.39 -23.00
N HIS A 186 7.54 -3.24 -23.44
CA HIS A 186 6.52 -4.28 -23.39
C HIS A 186 6.34 -4.90 -24.78
N ARG A 187 5.69 -6.07 -24.82
CA ARG A 187 5.24 -6.67 -26.08
C ARG A 187 4.14 -5.80 -26.69
N ASP A 188 4.03 -5.82 -28.01
CA ASP A 188 2.97 -5.12 -28.74
C ASP A 188 1.58 -5.39 -28.14
N GLY A 189 0.79 -4.33 -27.98
CA GLY A 189 -0.54 -4.38 -27.39
C GLY A 189 -0.59 -4.36 -25.85
N ILE A 190 0.56 -4.41 -25.16
CA ILE A 190 0.61 -4.24 -23.70
C ILE A 190 1.01 -2.78 -23.38
N PRO A 191 0.14 -2.01 -22.71
CA PRO A 191 0.41 -0.60 -22.44
C PRO A 191 1.47 -0.41 -21.35
N ASN A 192 2.09 0.76 -21.37
CA ASN A 192 2.91 1.32 -20.30
C ASN A 192 1.98 2.08 -19.34
N ARG A 193 1.55 1.42 -18.27
CA ARG A 193 0.49 1.92 -17.39
C ARG A 193 0.96 3.06 -16.48
N SER A 194 0.07 3.98 -16.20
CA SER A 194 0.10 4.90 -15.06
C SER A 194 -1.27 4.90 -14.38
N LEU A 195 -1.35 5.23 -13.09
CA LEU A 195 -2.64 5.32 -12.39
C LEU A 195 -3.51 6.46 -12.94
N GLY A 196 -2.89 7.54 -13.43
CA GLY A 196 -3.60 8.65 -14.07
C GLY A 196 -4.38 8.24 -15.32
N ASP A 197 -4.02 7.12 -15.97
CA ASP A 197 -4.76 6.58 -17.13
C ASP A 197 -6.23 6.25 -16.80
N TYR A 198 -6.54 6.00 -15.52
CA TYR A 198 -7.86 5.53 -15.07
C TYR A 198 -8.77 6.66 -14.56
N ILE A 199 -8.42 7.92 -14.81
CA ILE A 199 -9.24 9.10 -14.52
C ILE A 199 -9.47 9.86 -15.83
N ALA A 200 -10.69 10.33 -16.07
CA ALA A 200 -11.04 10.97 -17.32
C ALA A 200 -10.14 12.20 -17.57
N PRO A 201 -9.44 12.27 -18.73
CA PRO A 201 -8.65 13.43 -19.08
C PRO A 201 -9.50 14.69 -19.12
N LYS A 202 -8.95 15.81 -18.65
CA LYS A 202 -9.65 17.11 -18.61
C LYS A 202 -10.19 17.53 -19.98
N GLU A 203 -9.48 17.20 -21.04
CA GLU A 203 -9.85 17.50 -22.43
C GLU A 203 -11.11 16.76 -22.93
N THR A 204 -11.50 15.65 -22.27
CA THR A 204 -12.75 14.94 -22.61
C THR A 204 -14.00 15.71 -22.18
N GLY A 205 -13.87 16.65 -21.23
CA GLY A 205 -15.01 17.34 -20.61
C GLY A 205 -15.85 16.45 -19.68
N LEU A 206 -15.46 15.19 -19.45
CA LEU A 206 -16.14 14.30 -18.52
C LEU A 206 -15.86 14.68 -17.07
N ARG A 207 -16.89 14.56 -16.23
CA ARG A 207 -16.78 14.75 -14.79
C ARG A 207 -16.40 13.44 -14.12
N ASP A 208 -15.13 13.31 -13.78
CA ASP A 208 -14.61 12.17 -13.02
C ASP A 208 -14.24 12.56 -11.58
N TYR A 209 -13.95 11.57 -10.77
CA TYR A 209 -13.73 11.69 -9.34
C TYR A 209 -12.61 10.78 -8.87
N ILE A 210 -11.92 11.21 -7.83
CA ILE A 210 -10.96 10.39 -7.10
C ILE A 210 -11.43 10.30 -5.64
N GLY A 211 -11.25 9.14 -5.03
CA GLY A 211 -11.43 8.99 -3.60
C GLY A 211 -10.09 8.85 -2.87
N ALA A 212 -10.11 9.07 -1.57
CA ALA A 212 -8.97 8.84 -0.69
C ALA A 212 -9.46 8.30 0.66
N PHE A 213 -8.60 7.57 1.36
CA PHE A 213 -8.88 7.10 2.71
C PHE A 213 -7.63 7.02 3.58
N ALA A 214 -7.85 7.07 4.89
CA ALA A 214 -6.91 6.61 5.90
C ALA A 214 -7.69 5.94 7.03
N VAL A 215 -7.26 4.75 7.46
CA VAL A 215 -7.89 3.97 8.52
C VAL A 215 -6.83 3.42 9.47
N THR A 216 -7.18 3.26 10.73
CA THR A 216 -6.38 2.57 11.73
C THR A 216 -7.31 1.78 12.65
N ALA A 217 -6.82 0.63 13.12
CA ALA A 217 -7.41 -0.11 14.23
C ALA A 217 -6.44 -0.22 15.41
N GLY A 218 -5.38 0.60 15.42
CA GLY A 218 -4.24 0.47 16.32
C GLY A 218 -4.15 1.55 17.41
N LEU A 219 -5.10 2.46 17.54
CA LEU A 219 -5.04 3.47 18.59
C LEU A 219 -5.17 2.79 19.96
N GLY A 220 -4.20 3.01 20.85
CA GLY A 220 -4.08 2.30 22.13
C GLY A 220 -3.22 1.04 22.10
N SER A 221 -2.83 0.54 20.92
CA SER A 221 -2.04 -0.70 20.82
C SER A 221 -0.67 -0.58 21.50
N GLN A 222 0.00 0.57 21.33
CA GLN A 222 1.34 0.78 21.84
C GLN A 222 1.40 0.70 23.37
N ASP A 223 0.44 1.32 24.05
CA ASP A 223 0.37 1.30 25.51
C ASP A 223 0.21 -0.14 26.00
N LYS A 224 -0.68 -0.91 25.38
CA LYS A 224 -0.93 -2.29 25.75
C LYS A 224 0.22 -3.25 25.41
N ILE A 225 0.90 -3.02 24.28
CA ILE A 225 2.14 -3.71 23.93
C ILE A 225 3.23 -3.46 24.97
N MET A 226 3.34 -2.22 25.48
CA MET A 226 4.32 -1.88 26.50
C MET A 226 3.99 -2.49 27.86
N GLU A 227 2.71 -2.63 28.21
CA GLU A 227 2.28 -3.39 29.39
C GLU A 227 2.74 -4.86 29.30
N PHE A 228 2.44 -5.55 28.19
CA PHE A 228 2.88 -6.93 27.99
C PHE A 228 4.40 -7.08 28.06
N LYS A 229 5.15 -6.16 27.45
CA LYS A 229 6.63 -6.17 27.51
C LYS A 229 7.15 -5.94 28.93
N ALA A 230 6.52 -5.08 29.73
CA ALA A 230 6.88 -4.87 31.13
C ALA A 230 6.66 -6.14 31.97
N ASP A 231 5.65 -6.94 31.62
CA ASP A 231 5.34 -8.23 32.24
C ASP A 231 6.14 -9.40 31.65
N LEU A 232 7.10 -9.13 30.74
CA LEU A 232 7.91 -10.13 30.03
C LEU A 232 7.08 -11.11 29.17
N ASP A 233 5.92 -10.66 28.70
CA ASP A 233 5.03 -11.40 27.80
C ASP A 233 5.21 -10.92 26.34
N ASP A 234 6.37 -11.25 25.77
CA ASP A 234 6.67 -10.93 24.37
C ASP A 234 5.69 -11.61 23.40
N TYR A 235 5.13 -12.76 23.78
CA TYR A 235 4.16 -13.48 22.97
C TYR A 235 2.88 -12.68 22.78
N SER A 236 2.25 -12.23 23.87
CA SER A 236 1.02 -11.42 23.81
C SER A 236 1.27 -10.06 23.17
N ALA A 237 2.45 -9.46 23.36
CA ALA A 237 2.84 -8.23 22.68
C ALA A 237 2.85 -8.40 21.15
N ILE A 238 3.53 -9.44 20.63
CA ILE A 238 3.60 -9.73 19.20
C ILE A 238 2.23 -10.15 18.66
N LEU A 239 1.45 -10.90 19.44
CA LEU A 239 0.10 -11.32 19.08
C LEU A 239 -0.83 -10.12 18.92
N LEU A 240 -0.82 -9.18 19.88
CA LEU A 240 -1.62 -7.95 19.79
C LEU A 240 -1.19 -7.10 18.59
N GLU A 241 0.11 -6.93 18.36
CA GLU A 241 0.63 -6.18 17.21
C GLU A 241 0.16 -6.79 15.88
N SER A 242 0.26 -8.11 15.76
CA SER A 242 -0.16 -8.86 14.58
C SER A 242 -1.69 -8.77 14.36
N VAL A 243 -2.49 -8.85 15.43
CA VAL A 243 -3.95 -8.75 15.36
C VAL A 243 -4.39 -7.32 15.01
N ALA A 244 -3.77 -6.29 15.59
CA ALA A 244 -4.08 -4.90 15.28
C ALA A 244 -3.82 -4.60 13.79
N ASP A 245 -2.72 -5.10 13.24
CA ASP A 245 -2.40 -5.00 11.81
C ASP A 245 -3.48 -5.67 10.93
N ARG A 246 -3.93 -6.87 11.31
CA ARG A 246 -5.05 -7.54 10.63
C ARG A 246 -6.35 -6.74 10.68
N LEU A 247 -6.66 -6.12 11.81
CA LEU A 247 -7.85 -5.27 11.97
C LEU A 247 -7.76 -4.00 11.10
N ALA A 248 -6.58 -3.40 10.95
CA ALA A 248 -6.39 -2.23 10.09
C ALA A 248 -6.60 -2.57 8.60
N GLU A 249 -6.08 -3.70 8.14
CA GLU A 249 -6.32 -4.19 6.77
C GLU A 249 -7.78 -4.57 6.54
N ALA A 250 -8.41 -5.23 7.52
CA ALA A 250 -9.84 -5.53 7.51
C ALA A 250 -10.68 -4.24 7.43
N PHE A 251 -10.27 -3.17 8.12
CA PHE A 251 -10.92 -1.87 8.01
C PHE A 251 -10.76 -1.27 6.61
N ALA A 252 -9.59 -1.39 6.00
CA ALA A 252 -9.38 -0.91 4.64
C ALA A 252 -10.28 -1.66 3.63
N GLU A 253 -10.40 -2.99 3.75
CA GLU A 253 -11.28 -3.80 2.90
C GLU A 253 -12.76 -3.45 3.15
N ARG A 254 -13.20 -3.40 4.41
CA ARG A 254 -14.57 -3.05 4.78
C ARG A 254 -14.95 -1.65 4.28
N MET A 255 -14.09 -0.66 4.52
CA MET A 255 -14.35 0.70 4.10
C MET A 255 -14.39 0.79 2.57
N HIS A 256 -13.49 0.10 1.86
CA HIS A 256 -13.53 0.05 0.41
C HIS A 256 -14.83 -0.60 -0.10
N GLN A 257 -15.29 -1.69 0.50
CA GLN A 257 -16.58 -2.30 0.17
C GLN A 257 -17.73 -1.29 0.31
N ARG A 258 -17.80 -0.58 1.45
CA ARG A 258 -18.80 0.48 1.66
C ARG A 258 -18.65 1.63 0.68
N VAL A 259 -17.45 1.99 0.28
CA VAL A 259 -17.22 2.99 -0.76
C VAL A 259 -17.87 2.55 -2.08
N ARG A 260 -17.65 1.30 -2.49
CA ARG A 260 -18.23 0.76 -3.74
C ARG A 260 -19.75 0.66 -3.69
N THR A 261 -20.32 0.21 -2.56
CA THR A 261 -21.76 -0.12 -2.44
C THR A 261 -22.63 1.03 -1.94
N GLU A 262 -22.10 1.89 -1.07
CA GLU A 262 -22.85 2.88 -0.32
C GLU A 262 -22.41 4.32 -0.64
N PHE A 263 -21.13 4.65 -0.44
CA PHE A 263 -20.69 6.04 -0.42
C PHE A 263 -20.41 6.63 -1.80
N TRP A 264 -19.61 5.93 -2.60
CA TRP A 264 -19.48 6.22 -4.02
C TRP A 264 -20.62 5.54 -4.79
N GLY A 265 -20.94 4.30 -4.43
CA GLY A 265 -22.18 3.64 -4.85
C GLY A 265 -22.21 3.22 -6.32
N PHE A 266 -21.05 2.90 -6.92
CA PHE A 266 -20.98 2.42 -8.30
C PHE A 266 -21.19 0.90 -8.42
N GLN A 267 -21.34 0.18 -7.31
CA GLN A 267 -21.74 -1.23 -7.24
C GLN A 267 -22.75 -1.48 -6.09
N PRO A 268 -23.95 -0.89 -6.11
CA PRO A 268 -24.91 -1.00 -4.99
C PRO A 268 -25.41 -2.45 -4.75
N ASP A 269 -25.39 -3.29 -5.79
CA ASP A 269 -25.87 -4.67 -5.75
C ASP A 269 -24.75 -5.71 -5.47
N GLU A 270 -23.54 -5.27 -5.07
CA GLU A 270 -22.44 -6.20 -4.74
C GLU A 270 -22.79 -7.09 -3.53
N GLN A 271 -22.55 -8.39 -3.66
CA GLN A 271 -22.80 -9.40 -2.61
C GLN A 271 -21.62 -10.38 -2.53
N LEU A 272 -20.41 -9.85 -2.31
CA LEU A 272 -19.19 -10.65 -2.20
C LEU A 272 -19.00 -11.16 -0.78
N ASP A 273 -18.57 -12.42 -0.65
CA ASP A 273 -18.06 -12.96 0.60
C ASP A 273 -16.59 -12.53 0.83
N ASN A 274 -16.05 -12.83 2.02
CA ASN A 274 -14.70 -12.41 2.38
C ASN A 274 -13.62 -13.03 1.47
N GLU A 275 -13.80 -14.27 1.00
CA GLU A 275 -12.86 -14.89 0.06
C GLU A 275 -12.83 -14.17 -1.29
N ALA A 276 -13.99 -13.74 -1.78
CA ALA A 276 -14.10 -12.98 -3.01
C ALA A 276 -13.57 -11.54 -2.86
N LEU A 277 -13.71 -10.93 -1.67
CA LEU A 277 -13.08 -9.64 -1.35
C LEU A 277 -11.55 -9.75 -1.37
N ILE A 278 -10.98 -10.75 -0.68
CA ILE A 278 -9.54 -11.05 -0.71
C ILE A 278 -9.05 -11.34 -2.14
N GLY A 279 -9.88 -12.02 -2.93
CA GLY A 279 -9.63 -12.30 -4.34
C GLY A 279 -9.85 -11.10 -5.29
N GLU A 280 -10.11 -9.91 -4.74
CA GLU A 280 -10.36 -8.65 -5.44
C GLU A 280 -11.44 -8.77 -6.54
N LYS A 281 -12.52 -9.53 -6.27
CA LYS A 281 -13.61 -9.81 -7.24
C LYS A 281 -14.62 -8.67 -7.39
N TYR A 282 -14.16 -7.43 -7.29
CA TYR A 282 -14.94 -6.21 -7.43
C TYR A 282 -14.36 -5.30 -8.51
N ARG A 283 -15.09 -4.22 -8.83
CA ARG A 283 -14.65 -3.17 -9.74
C ARG A 283 -13.94 -2.08 -8.94
N GLY A 284 -12.92 -1.48 -9.55
CA GLY A 284 -12.14 -0.41 -8.92
C GLY A 284 -10.99 -0.94 -8.06
N ILE A 285 -10.09 -0.04 -7.68
CA ILE A 285 -8.88 -0.36 -6.90
C ILE A 285 -8.66 0.67 -5.81
N ARG A 286 -7.82 0.31 -4.82
CA ARG A 286 -7.43 1.18 -3.72
C ARG A 286 -5.90 1.33 -3.54
N PRO A 287 -5.16 1.90 -4.52
CA PRO A 287 -3.71 1.94 -4.48
C PRO A 287 -3.19 2.81 -3.32
N ALA A 288 -2.23 2.26 -2.57
CA ALA A 288 -1.63 2.88 -1.40
C ALA A 288 -0.20 3.35 -1.70
N PRO A 289 0.17 4.62 -1.46
CA PRO A 289 1.53 5.11 -1.67
C PRO A 289 2.60 4.26 -0.95
N GLY A 290 3.60 3.83 -1.71
CA GLY A 290 4.64 2.87 -1.29
C GLY A 290 4.46 1.46 -1.88
N TYR A 291 3.26 1.13 -2.37
CA TYR A 291 3.03 -0.12 -3.10
C TYR A 291 3.56 -0.03 -4.54
N PRO A 292 3.80 -1.17 -5.22
CA PRO A 292 4.42 -1.18 -6.54
C PRO A 292 3.73 -0.35 -7.63
N ALA A 293 2.42 -0.09 -7.52
CA ALA A 293 1.65 0.70 -8.48
C ALA A 293 1.83 2.23 -8.29
N CYS A 294 2.20 2.65 -7.09
CA CYS A 294 2.45 4.04 -6.70
C CYS A 294 3.55 4.06 -5.63
N PRO A 295 4.81 3.74 -6.00
CA PRO A 295 5.89 3.48 -5.05
C PRO A 295 6.40 4.72 -4.32
N GLU A 296 5.99 5.92 -4.73
CA GLU A 296 6.48 7.17 -4.16
C GLU A 296 5.75 7.48 -2.85
N HIS A 297 6.48 7.43 -1.74
CA HIS A 297 5.90 7.45 -0.40
C HIS A 297 5.37 8.83 0.02
N THR A 298 5.90 9.94 -0.54
CA THR A 298 5.53 11.29 -0.11
C THR A 298 4.15 11.73 -0.59
N GLU A 299 3.53 11.01 -1.54
CA GLU A 299 2.11 11.23 -1.88
C GLU A 299 1.18 11.01 -0.68
N LYS A 300 1.65 10.37 0.41
CA LYS A 300 0.92 10.35 1.69
C LYS A 300 0.76 11.74 2.30
N VAL A 301 1.69 12.66 2.10
CA VAL A 301 1.56 14.05 2.61
C VAL A 301 0.33 14.69 1.97
N THR A 302 0.23 14.62 0.64
CA THR A 302 -0.93 15.13 -0.11
C THR A 302 -2.23 14.48 0.36
N LEU A 303 -2.24 13.16 0.60
CA LEU A 303 -3.40 12.46 1.13
C LEU A 303 -3.77 12.93 2.54
N PHE A 304 -2.77 13.11 3.41
CA PHE A 304 -2.96 13.54 4.80
C PHE A 304 -3.56 14.93 4.87
N ASP A 305 -3.05 15.86 4.06
CA ASP A 305 -3.56 17.22 3.95
C ASP A 305 -4.98 17.24 3.37
N LEU A 306 -5.24 16.46 2.31
CA LEU A 306 -6.53 16.41 1.63
C LEU A 306 -7.66 15.93 2.55
N LEU A 307 -7.37 15.00 3.46
CA LEU A 307 -8.36 14.42 4.36
C LEU A 307 -8.32 14.98 5.79
N ASP A 308 -7.37 15.86 6.14
CA ASP A 308 -7.11 16.25 7.53
C ASP A 308 -6.88 15.02 8.44
N VAL A 309 -6.10 14.03 7.95
CA VAL A 309 -6.03 12.68 8.54
C VAL A 309 -5.71 12.73 10.04
N THR A 310 -4.61 13.37 10.43
CA THR A 310 -4.17 13.39 11.83
C THR A 310 -5.22 13.98 12.76
N LYS A 311 -5.87 15.07 12.35
CA LYS A 311 -6.91 15.73 13.14
C LYS A 311 -8.15 14.85 13.30
N ARG A 312 -8.53 14.10 12.28
CA ARG A 312 -9.77 13.30 12.26
C ARG A 312 -9.61 11.93 12.86
N THR A 313 -8.48 11.27 12.63
CA THR A 313 -8.30 9.86 13.01
C THR A 313 -7.28 9.66 14.12
N GLY A 314 -6.38 10.61 14.34
CA GLY A 314 -5.22 10.43 15.22
C GLY A 314 -4.06 9.69 14.57
N ILE A 315 -4.12 9.41 13.26
CA ILE A 315 -3.01 8.80 12.52
C ILE A 315 -1.97 9.88 12.21
N GLU A 316 -0.71 9.63 12.53
CA GLU A 316 0.42 10.51 12.27
C GLU A 316 1.31 9.97 11.16
N LEU A 317 2.07 10.86 10.51
CA LEU A 317 3.05 10.51 9.49
C LEU A 317 4.45 10.87 10.00
N THR A 318 5.36 9.90 10.01
CA THR A 318 6.77 10.14 10.38
C THR A 318 7.51 10.87 9.27
N GLU A 319 8.72 11.36 9.56
CA GLU A 319 9.62 11.95 8.56
C GLU A 319 9.99 11.01 7.38
N SER A 320 9.87 9.69 7.59
CA SER A 320 10.10 8.66 6.57
C SER A 320 8.81 8.21 5.86
N MET A 321 7.70 8.92 6.08
CA MET A 321 6.38 8.61 5.51
C MET A 321 5.80 7.27 5.98
N ALA A 322 6.25 6.76 7.13
CA ALA A 322 5.59 5.67 7.84
C ALA A 322 4.41 6.23 8.63
N MET A 323 3.34 5.46 8.77
CA MET A 323 2.18 5.88 9.54
C MET A 323 2.27 5.36 10.97
N TRP A 324 1.75 6.14 11.90
CA TRP A 324 1.58 5.76 13.30
C TRP A 324 0.11 5.95 13.72
N PRO A 325 -0.53 4.99 14.42
CA PRO A 325 -0.01 3.66 14.78
C PRO A 325 0.40 2.81 13.58
N GLY A 326 1.31 1.85 13.77
CA GLY A 326 1.79 0.99 12.68
C GLY A 326 0.67 0.21 11.98
N ALA A 327 -0.36 -0.17 12.74
CA ALA A 327 -1.59 -0.74 12.22
C ALA A 327 -2.50 0.35 11.60
N ALA A 328 -2.07 0.89 10.47
CA ALA A 328 -2.78 1.89 9.69
C ALA A 328 -2.61 1.67 8.19
N VAL A 329 -3.64 2.01 7.41
CA VAL A 329 -3.64 1.90 5.95
C VAL A 329 -4.19 3.19 5.36
N SER A 330 -3.56 3.70 4.29
CA SER A 330 -4.04 4.87 3.57
C SER A 330 -3.80 4.70 2.08
N GLY A 331 -4.67 5.28 1.26
CA GLY A 331 -4.55 5.21 -0.18
C GLY A 331 -5.66 5.94 -0.91
N TRP A 332 -5.67 5.75 -2.22
CA TRP A 332 -6.63 6.35 -3.14
C TRP A 332 -7.76 5.36 -3.44
N TYR A 333 -8.85 5.83 -4.05
CA TYR A 333 -9.89 5.01 -4.65
C TYR A 333 -10.08 5.39 -6.11
N PHE A 334 -10.07 4.39 -7.00
CA PHE A 334 -10.37 4.53 -8.42
C PHE A 334 -11.60 3.68 -8.75
N SER A 335 -12.56 4.26 -9.49
CA SER A 335 -13.81 3.58 -9.84
C SER A 335 -13.82 3.01 -11.27
N HIS A 336 -12.85 3.37 -12.11
CA HIS A 336 -12.84 2.97 -13.52
C HIS A 336 -12.72 1.44 -13.65
N PRO A 337 -13.53 0.75 -14.47
CA PRO A 337 -13.60 -0.71 -14.47
C PRO A 337 -12.33 -1.41 -14.98
N GLN A 338 -11.49 -0.69 -15.72
CA GLN A 338 -10.21 -1.22 -16.22
C GLN A 338 -9.03 -0.93 -15.27
N SER A 339 -9.26 -0.20 -14.18
CA SER A 339 -8.21 0.08 -13.20
C SER A 339 -7.71 -1.23 -12.59
N GLN A 340 -6.40 -1.39 -12.50
CA GLN A 340 -5.77 -2.60 -11.99
C GLN A 340 -4.45 -2.26 -11.30
N TYR A 341 -4.03 -3.09 -10.36
CA TYR A 341 -2.70 -3.02 -9.80
C TYR A 341 -1.65 -3.44 -10.84
N PHE A 342 -0.54 -2.71 -10.88
CA PHE A 342 0.62 -3.01 -11.71
C PHE A 342 1.90 -2.66 -10.95
N VAL A 343 3.05 -3.09 -11.46
CA VAL A 343 4.36 -2.72 -10.91
C VAL A 343 4.94 -1.65 -11.82
N VAL A 344 5.15 -0.43 -11.31
CA VAL A 344 5.79 0.68 -12.06
C VAL A 344 7.15 0.24 -12.61
N GLY A 345 7.92 -0.47 -11.79
CA GLY A 345 9.21 -1.04 -12.20
C GLY A 345 10.34 -0.01 -12.22
N ARG A 346 11.28 -0.19 -13.14
CA ARG A 346 12.46 0.66 -13.30
C ARG A 346 12.13 1.94 -14.08
N LEU A 347 12.68 3.07 -13.64
CA LEU A 347 12.48 4.41 -14.20
C LEU A 347 13.78 4.90 -14.84
N ALA A 348 13.69 5.48 -16.03
CA ALA A 348 14.80 6.21 -16.64
C ALA A 348 14.88 7.64 -16.09
N GLN A 349 16.07 8.25 -16.22
CA GLN A 349 16.38 9.56 -15.67
C GLN A 349 15.46 10.67 -16.21
N ASP A 350 14.96 10.53 -17.45
CA ASP A 350 14.02 11.49 -18.05
C ASP A 350 12.70 11.59 -17.27
N GLN A 351 12.15 10.47 -16.79
CA GLN A 351 10.98 10.46 -15.94
C GLN A 351 11.26 10.95 -14.52
N VAL A 352 12.40 10.59 -13.94
CA VAL A 352 12.76 11.05 -12.60
C VAL A 352 12.93 12.59 -12.60
N ALA A 353 13.56 13.15 -13.64
CA ALA A 353 13.67 14.59 -13.82
C ALA A 353 12.31 15.27 -14.06
N ASP A 354 11.43 14.68 -14.88
CA ASP A 354 10.07 15.17 -15.10
C ASP A 354 9.23 15.15 -13.81
N TYR A 355 9.31 14.07 -13.02
CA TYR A 355 8.63 13.93 -11.73
C TYR A 355 9.16 14.94 -10.71
N ALA A 356 10.49 15.12 -10.63
CA ALA A 356 11.11 16.14 -9.78
C ALA A 356 10.55 17.53 -10.09
N LYS A 357 10.48 17.89 -11.39
CA LYS A 357 9.91 19.16 -11.83
C LYS A 357 8.44 19.31 -11.41
N ARG A 358 7.63 18.26 -11.59
CA ARG A 358 6.20 18.27 -11.21
C ARG A 358 5.99 18.46 -9.71
N LYS A 359 6.82 17.83 -8.88
CA LYS A 359 6.80 17.93 -7.41
C LYS A 359 7.47 19.21 -6.87
N GLY A 360 8.11 20.00 -7.72
CA GLY A 360 8.92 21.14 -7.29
C GLY A 360 10.21 20.74 -6.55
N TRP A 361 10.72 19.54 -6.81
CA TRP A 361 11.93 18.99 -6.22
C TRP A 361 13.16 19.18 -7.11
N THR A 362 14.33 19.06 -6.48
CA THR A 362 15.57 18.78 -7.19
C THR A 362 15.58 17.33 -7.71
N LEU A 363 16.41 17.06 -8.72
CA LEU A 363 16.60 15.70 -9.23
C LEU A 363 17.10 14.76 -8.12
N GLN A 364 18.05 15.22 -7.31
CA GLN A 364 18.62 14.44 -6.20
C GLN A 364 17.56 14.04 -5.16
N GLU A 365 16.62 14.93 -4.84
CA GLU A 365 15.50 14.61 -3.95
C GLU A 365 14.59 13.53 -4.55
N ALA A 366 14.29 13.62 -5.85
CA ALA A 366 13.50 12.60 -6.53
C ALA A 366 14.25 11.25 -6.58
N GLU A 367 15.56 11.26 -6.85
CA GLU A 367 16.41 10.06 -6.83
C GLU A 367 16.47 9.41 -5.45
N ARG A 368 16.45 10.20 -4.37
CA ARG A 368 16.38 9.69 -3.00
C ARG A 368 15.07 8.94 -2.75
N TRP A 369 13.93 9.54 -3.06
CA TRP A 369 12.62 8.94 -2.81
C TRP A 369 12.28 7.80 -3.77
N LEU A 370 12.74 7.88 -5.02
CA LEU A 370 12.53 6.87 -6.06
C LEU A 370 13.68 5.85 -6.16
N GLY A 371 14.63 5.88 -5.21
CA GLY A 371 15.82 5.03 -5.20
C GLY A 371 15.57 3.56 -5.54
N PRO A 372 14.57 2.88 -4.92
CA PRO A 372 14.24 1.50 -5.25
C PRO A 372 13.82 1.26 -6.71
N ASN A 373 13.33 2.29 -7.39
CA ASN A 373 12.79 2.26 -8.75
C ASN A 373 13.75 2.80 -9.81
N LEU A 374 14.92 3.34 -9.46
CA LEU A 374 15.85 3.86 -10.47
C LEU A 374 16.36 2.72 -11.38
N GLY A 375 16.27 2.93 -12.70
CA GLY A 375 16.85 2.09 -13.75
C GLY A 375 18.22 2.57 -14.24
N TYR A 376 18.84 3.45 -13.48
CA TYR A 376 20.16 4.02 -13.71
C TYR A 376 20.84 4.27 -12.37
N ASN A 377 22.15 4.51 -12.38
CA ASN A 377 22.88 4.94 -11.19
C ASN A 377 22.93 6.47 -11.18
N PRO A 378 22.42 7.15 -10.15
CA PRO A 378 22.63 8.58 -9.94
C PRO A 378 24.11 8.94 -9.99
N GLU A 379 24.41 10.13 -10.50
CA GLU A 379 25.75 10.73 -10.35
C GLU A 379 25.88 11.31 -8.95
N ASP A 380 27.06 11.16 -8.33
CA ASP A 380 27.36 11.62 -6.96
C ASP A 380 27.29 13.15 -6.78
#